data_AF-A0A8X6X696-F1
#
_entry.id   AF-A0A8X6X696-F1
#
_cell.length_a   1.000
_cell.length_b   1.000
_cell.length_c   1.000
_cell.angle_alpha   90.00
_cell.angle_beta   90.00
_cell.angle_gamma   90.00
#
_symmetry.space_group_name_H-M   'P 1'
#
loop_
_entity.id
_entity.type
_entity.pdbx_description
1 polymer ?
#
loop_
_entity_poly.entity_id
_entity_poly.type
_entity_poly.pdbx_seq_one_letter_code
_entity_poly.pdbx_strand_id
1 'polypeptide(L)'
;MTHLETVRESLVLGWELMAVCLTFFPPSIKFQPYLEGYIKKHQSSSLDPPDLKISQYALVCGKRLEQISHKGAARSLRKPTVEEIEQSRVQIFRPSMFGNSLEEVMALQKKRYPNYRLPWIQTTLSETVLRLNGAQTEGIFRVPGDIDEINSMKMKIDQWELIECDDPHVPASLLKQWYRELFEPLIPADYYEECITYCNDADAAVQIVKNLPELNRLVFSYLIRFLQVFSAEENCAVTKMDAKNLAMVMAPNCLRCTSEDPSVIFENTRKEMAFIQTLIQHLNTSYMEGVV
;
A
#
# COMPACT_ATOMS: atom_id res chain seq x y z
N MET A 1 -31.35 -18.47 -18.17
CA MET A 1 -30.04 -18.12 -18.75
C MET A 1 -30.07 -18.40 -20.24
N THR A 2 -29.96 -17.35 -21.05
CA THR A 2 -29.75 -17.48 -22.50
C THR A 2 -28.28 -17.83 -22.78
N HIS A 3 -27.98 -18.53 -23.87
CA HIS A 3 -26.60 -18.90 -24.25
C HIS A 3 -25.64 -17.69 -24.28
N LEU A 4 -26.15 -16.50 -24.64
CA LEU A 4 -25.41 -15.24 -24.65
C LEU A 4 -25.02 -14.74 -23.24
N GLU A 5 -25.87 -14.98 -22.23
CA GLU A 5 -25.55 -14.67 -20.83
C GLU A 5 -24.43 -15.58 -20.32
N THR A 6 -24.46 -16.87 -20.65
CA THR A 6 -23.43 -17.85 -20.24
C THR A 6 -22.06 -17.51 -20.84
N VAL A 7 -22.00 -17.11 -22.11
CA VAL A 7 -20.73 -16.71 -22.76
C VAL A 7 -20.18 -15.43 -22.14
N ARG A 8 -21.06 -14.47 -21.82
CA ARG A 8 -20.68 -13.21 -21.17
C ARG A 8 -20.09 -13.47 -19.78
N GLU A 9 -20.79 -14.25 -18.96
CA GLU A 9 -20.34 -14.62 -17.62
C GLU A 9 -18.99 -15.34 -17.68
N SER A 10 -18.82 -16.29 -18.61
CA SER A 10 -17.55 -16.98 -18.81
C SER A 10 -16.41 -16.05 -19.19
N LEU A 11 -16.66 -15.00 -19.99
CA LEU A 11 -15.63 -14.01 -20.32
C LEU A 11 -15.20 -13.21 -19.10
N VAL A 12 -16.16 -12.78 -18.28
CA VAL A 12 -15.91 -12.06 -17.03
C VAL A 12 -15.06 -12.91 -16.09
N LEU A 13 -15.49 -14.15 -15.83
CA LEU A 13 -14.78 -15.11 -14.98
C LEU A 13 -13.36 -15.40 -15.49
N GLY A 14 -13.15 -15.40 -16.81
CA GLY A 14 -11.82 -15.58 -17.41
C GLY A 14 -10.86 -14.42 -17.10
N TRP A 15 -11.34 -13.18 -17.20
CA TRP A 15 -10.54 -11.99 -16.83
C TRP A 15 -10.30 -11.89 -15.33
N GLU A 16 -11.30 -12.23 -14.52
CA GLU A 16 -11.18 -12.37 -13.06
C GLU A 16 -10.08 -13.34 -12.67
N LEU A 17 -10.12 -14.56 -13.23
CA LEU A 17 -9.10 -15.57 -12.98
C LEU A 17 -7.71 -15.09 -13.40
N MET A 18 -7.60 -14.49 -14.59
CA MET A 18 -6.31 -13.97 -15.05
C MET A 18 -5.75 -12.89 -14.14
N ALA A 19 -6.61 -12.01 -13.61
CA ALA A 19 -6.20 -10.98 -12.69
C ALA A 19 -5.72 -11.52 -11.34
N VAL A 20 -6.39 -12.53 -10.82
CA VAL A 20 -5.95 -13.31 -9.65
C VAL A 20 -4.59 -13.95 -9.93
N CYS A 21 -4.45 -14.65 -11.06
CA CYS A 21 -3.20 -15.29 -11.43
C CYS A 21 -2.05 -14.28 -11.52
N LEU A 22 -2.25 -13.15 -12.19
CA LEU A 22 -1.24 -12.10 -12.37
C LEU A 22 -0.90 -11.33 -11.08
N THR A 23 -1.69 -11.50 -10.01
CA THR A 23 -1.39 -10.90 -8.70
C THR A 23 -0.42 -11.77 -7.90
N PHE A 24 -0.52 -13.09 -8.06
CA PHE A 24 0.18 -14.03 -7.20
C PHE A 24 1.22 -14.87 -7.92
N PHE A 25 1.10 -15.11 -9.22
CA PHE A 25 1.92 -16.09 -9.93
C PHE A 25 2.61 -15.44 -11.13
N PRO A 26 3.94 -15.21 -11.07
CA PRO A 26 4.66 -14.70 -12.23
C PRO A 26 4.58 -15.72 -13.36
N PRO A 27 4.26 -15.29 -14.60
CA PRO A 27 4.30 -16.19 -15.74
C PRO A 27 5.74 -16.66 -15.99
N SER A 28 5.88 -17.88 -16.51
CA SER A 28 7.18 -18.33 -16.98
C SER A 28 7.67 -17.46 -18.15
N ILE A 29 8.99 -17.33 -18.30
CA ILE A 29 9.64 -16.58 -19.40
C ILE A 29 9.12 -17.03 -20.78
N LYS A 30 8.78 -18.31 -20.94
CA LYS A 30 8.23 -18.85 -22.19
C LYS A 30 6.76 -18.48 -22.43
N PHE A 31 5.99 -18.31 -21.36
CA PHE A 31 4.55 -18.03 -21.44
C PHE A 31 4.25 -16.53 -21.47
N GLN A 32 5.09 -15.71 -20.85
CA GLN A 32 4.90 -14.27 -20.74
C GLN A 32 4.63 -13.59 -22.09
N PRO A 33 5.41 -13.80 -23.18
CA PRO A 33 5.16 -13.10 -24.45
C PRO A 33 3.78 -13.42 -25.06
N TYR A 34 3.31 -14.65 -24.87
CA TYR A 34 1.97 -15.05 -25.31
C TYR A 34 0.90 -14.29 -24.53
N LEU A 35 1.05 -14.21 -23.21
CA LEU A 35 0.11 -13.53 -22.32
C LEU A 35 0.07 -12.02 -22.61
N GLU A 36 1.22 -11.39 -22.81
CA GLU A 36 1.33 -9.99 -23.24
C GLU A 36 0.59 -9.75 -24.56
N GLY A 37 0.82 -10.61 -25.57
CA GLY A 37 0.15 -10.52 -26.86
C GLY A 37 -1.37 -10.66 -26.74
N TYR A 38 -1.84 -11.61 -25.93
CA TYR A 38 -3.26 -11.82 -25.68
C TYR A 38 -3.90 -10.60 -25.01
N ILE A 39 -3.28 -10.09 -23.94
CA ILE A 39 -3.81 -8.94 -23.19
C ILE A 39 -3.82 -7.69 -24.07
N LYS A 40 -2.71 -7.39 -24.74
CA LYS A 40 -2.57 -6.22 -25.61
C LYS A 40 -3.62 -6.19 -26.71
N LYS A 41 -3.93 -7.35 -27.31
CA LYS A 41 -4.98 -7.47 -28.33
C LYS A 41 -6.35 -7.01 -27.81
N HIS A 42 -6.65 -7.21 -26.52
CA HIS A 42 -7.95 -6.90 -25.92
C HIS A 42 -8.01 -5.52 -25.27
N GLN A 43 -6.94 -4.72 -25.27
CA GLN A 43 -6.93 -3.36 -24.70
C GLN A 43 -7.66 -2.32 -25.56
N SER A 44 -8.06 -2.66 -26.79
CA SER A 44 -8.83 -1.77 -27.65
C SER A 44 -10.32 -1.83 -27.31
N SER A 45 -10.91 -0.66 -27.03
CA SER A 45 -12.36 -0.53 -26.79
C SER A 45 -13.22 -0.86 -28.02
N SER A 46 -12.63 -0.97 -29.22
CA SER A 46 -13.33 -1.40 -30.44
C SER A 46 -13.78 -2.86 -30.40
N LEU A 47 -13.25 -3.65 -29.45
CA LEU A 47 -13.58 -5.07 -29.27
C LEU A 47 -14.53 -5.29 -28.08
N ASP A 48 -14.96 -4.23 -27.41
CA ASP A 48 -15.85 -4.32 -26.26
C ASP A 48 -17.29 -4.66 -26.69
N PRO A 49 -17.91 -5.69 -26.08
CA PRO A 49 -19.35 -5.82 -26.11
C PRO A 49 -20.05 -4.57 -25.51
N PRO A 50 -21.28 -4.22 -25.94
CA PRO A 50 -21.98 -3.02 -25.49
C PRO A 50 -22.07 -2.86 -23.96
N ASP A 51 -22.23 -3.97 -23.25
CA ASP A 51 -22.40 -4.02 -21.79
C ASP A 51 -21.13 -4.47 -21.04
N LEU A 52 -20.00 -4.67 -21.73
CA LEU A 52 -18.79 -5.22 -21.13
C LEU A 52 -17.53 -4.51 -21.62
N LYS A 53 -16.83 -3.86 -20.69
CA LYS A 53 -15.57 -3.15 -20.97
C LYS A 53 -14.37 -4.07 -20.82
N ILE A 54 -14.27 -5.06 -21.70
CA ILE A 54 -13.13 -6.00 -21.75
C ILE A 54 -11.80 -5.23 -21.84
N SER A 55 -11.78 -4.12 -22.58
CA SER A 55 -10.60 -3.27 -22.71
C SER A 55 -10.09 -2.72 -21.38
N GLN A 56 -10.99 -2.46 -20.43
CA GLN A 56 -10.59 -2.03 -19.08
C GLN A 56 -9.97 -3.17 -18.30
N TYR A 57 -10.55 -4.37 -18.35
CA TYR A 57 -9.99 -5.56 -17.69
C TYR A 57 -8.60 -5.90 -18.26
N ALA A 58 -8.47 -5.85 -19.58
CA ALA A 58 -7.20 -6.05 -20.28
C ALA A 58 -6.15 -4.99 -19.91
N LEU A 59 -6.56 -3.73 -19.72
CA LEU A 59 -5.64 -2.70 -19.26
C LEU A 59 -5.12 -3.00 -17.85
N VAL A 60 -6.00 -3.40 -16.93
CA VAL A 60 -5.62 -3.76 -15.55
C VAL A 60 -4.71 -4.99 -15.53
N CYS A 61 -5.07 -6.06 -16.23
CA CYS A 61 -4.23 -7.25 -16.35
C CYS A 61 -2.87 -6.95 -16.99
N GLY A 62 -2.82 -6.06 -17.98
CA GLY A 62 -1.57 -5.66 -18.64
C GLY A 62 -0.59 -5.00 -17.67
N LYS A 63 -1.09 -4.07 -16.83
CA LYS A 63 -0.27 -3.44 -15.79
C LYS A 63 0.24 -4.45 -14.76
N ARG A 64 -0.63 -5.34 -14.28
CA ARG A 64 -0.24 -6.39 -13.32
C ARG A 64 0.82 -7.32 -13.90
N LEU A 65 0.69 -7.67 -15.19
CA LEU A 65 1.67 -8.49 -15.89
C LEU A 65 3.04 -7.80 -15.95
N GLU A 66 3.09 -6.53 -16.33
CA GLU A 66 4.34 -5.76 -16.35
C GLU A 66 4.99 -5.72 -14.96
N GLN A 67 4.19 -5.45 -13.92
CA GLN A 67 4.65 -5.40 -12.53
C GLN A 67 5.24 -6.72 -12.04
N ILE A 68 4.51 -7.84 -12.20
CA ILE A 68 4.94 -9.14 -11.70
C ILE A 68 6.12 -9.71 -12.51
N SER A 69 6.25 -9.32 -13.78
CA SER A 69 7.38 -9.69 -14.63
C SER A 69 8.67 -8.94 -14.32
N HIS A 70 8.59 -7.64 -13.98
CA HIS A 70 9.79 -6.87 -13.62
C HIS A 70 10.30 -7.17 -12.21
N LYS A 71 9.39 -7.43 -11.26
CA LYS A 71 9.73 -7.48 -9.82
C LYS A 71 9.68 -8.89 -9.23
N GLY A 72 9.32 -9.87 -10.05
CA GLY A 72 9.17 -11.26 -9.63
C GLY A 72 8.07 -11.47 -8.61
N ALA A 73 8.03 -12.68 -8.08
CA ALA A 73 7.09 -13.14 -7.07
C ALA A 73 7.34 -12.56 -5.66
N ALA A 74 7.44 -11.24 -5.49
CA ALA A 74 7.57 -10.66 -4.14
C ALA A 74 6.41 -11.10 -3.20
N ARG A 75 5.26 -11.52 -3.78
CA ARG A 75 4.11 -12.12 -3.08
C ARG A 75 3.93 -13.64 -3.27
N SER A 76 4.64 -14.35 -4.17
CA SER A 76 4.31 -15.76 -4.50
C SER A 76 4.92 -16.82 -3.58
N LEU A 77 5.71 -16.42 -2.58
CA LEU A 77 6.28 -17.37 -1.61
C LEU A 77 5.30 -17.71 -0.47
N ARG A 78 4.21 -16.95 -0.35
CA ARG A 78 3.14 -17.14 0.63
C ARG A 78 1.84 -17.57 -0.05
N LYS A 79 1.14 -18.53 0.57
CA LYS A 79 -0.23 -18.89 0.17
C LYS A 79 -1.15 -17.67 0.31
N PRO A 80 -1.85 -17.25 -0.75
CA PRO A 80 -2.81 -16.14 -0.68
C PRO A 80 -3.96 -16.46 0.28
N THR A 81 -4.43 -15.47 1.04
CA THR A 81 -5.66 -15.61 1.83
C THR A 81 -6.90 -15.49 0.95
N VAL A 82 -8.07 -15.91 1.47
CA VAL A 82 -9.34 -15.80 0.72
C VAL A 82 -9.66 -14.34 0.43
N GLU A 83 -9.38 -13.44 1.37
CA GLU A 83 -9.58 -12.00 1.22
C GLU A 83 -8.67 -11.41 0.14
N GLU A 84 -7.40 -11.84 0.07
CA GLU A 84 -6.45 -11.38 -0.96
C GLU A 84 -6.91 -11.83 -2.37
N ILE A 85 -7.44 -13.05 -2.50
CA ILE A 85 -7.99 -13.57 -3.77
C ILE A 85 -9.24 -12.77 -4.17
N GLU A 86 -10.16 -12.56 -3.23
CA GLU A 86 -11.38 -11.79 -3.45
C GLU A 86 -11.09 -10.36 -3.91
N GLN A 87 -10.16 -9.68 -3.23
CA GLN A 87 -9.73 -8.33 -3.59
C GLN A 87 -9.13 -8.29 -5.00
N SER A 88 -8.25 -9.24 -5.32
CA SER A 88 -7.64 -9.31 -6.65
C SER A 88 -8.69 -9.49 -7.76
N ARG A 89 -9.74 -10.29 -7.48
CA ARG A 89 -10.87 -10.53 -8.39
C ARG A 89 -11.70 -9.26 -8.62
N VAL A 90 -12.04 -8.53 -7.56
CA VAL A 90 -12.91 -7.34 -7.66
C VAL A 90 -12.21 -6.14 -8.28
N GLN A 91 -10.90 -6.01 -8.07
CA GLN A 91 -10.11 -4.86 -8.53
C GLN A 91 -10.04 -4.69 -10.06
N ILE A 92 -10.35 -5.71 -10.86
CA ILE A 92 -10.44 -5.50 -12.32
C ILE A 92 -11.62 -4.63 -12.73
N PHE A 93 -12.67 -4.60 -11.89
CA PHE A 93 -13.87 -3.83 -12.15
C PHE A 93 -13.81 -2.45 -11.52
N ARG A 94 -12.99 -2.28 -10.47
CA ARG A 94 -12.91 -1.06 -9.69
C ARG A 94 -11.45 -0.73 -9.38
N PRO A 95 -10.92 0.38 -9.93
CA PRO A 95 -9.63 0.89 -9.49
C PRO A 95 -9.70 1.15 -7.98
N SER A 96 -8.78 0.55 -7.23
CA SER A 96 -8.73 0.66 -5.77
C SER A 96 -7.54 1.53 -5.36
N MET A 97 -7.63 2.20 -4.24
CA MET A 97 -6.49 2.87 -3.61
C MET A 97 -5.55 1.90 -2.89
N PHE A 98 -6.02 0.68 -2.66
CA PHE A 98 -5.34 -0.35 -1.92
C PHE A 98 -4.72 -1.38 -2.86
N GLY A 99 -3.60 -1.99 -2.48
CA GLY A 99 -3.00 -3.05 -3.29
C GLY A 99 -2.11 -2.60 -4.45
N ASN A 100 -2.09 -1.30 -4.79
CA ASN A 100 -1.43 -0.74 -5.97
C ASN A 100 -0.03 -0.16 -5.64
N SER A 101 0.76 0.16 -6.67
CA SER A 101 2.01 0.92 -6.49
C SER A 101 1.71 2.39 -6.14
N LEU A 102 2.69 3.11 -5.59
CA LEU A 102 2.52 4.53 -5.31
C LEU A 102 2.24 5.32 -6.60
N GLU A 103 2.91 5.01 -7.70
CA GLU A 103 2.72 5.65 -9.00
C GLU A 103 1.30 5.47 -9.52
N GLU A 104 0.73 4.28 -9.33
CA GLU A 104 -0.65 4.00 -9.72
C GLU A 104 -1.65 4.76 -8.87
N VAL A 105 -1.45 4.80 -7.55
CA VAL A 105 -2.27 5.63 -6.65
C VAL A 105 -2.23 7.10 -7.08
N MET A 106 -1.04 7.61 -7.40
CA MET A 106 -0.86 8.98 -7.91
C MET A 106 -1.54 9.18 -9.28
N ALA A 107 -1.52 8.18 -10.16
CA ALA A 107 -2.20 8.24 -11.44
C ALA A 107 -3.73 8.24 -11.29
N LEU A 108 -4.27 7.43 -10.36
CA LEU A 108 -5.70 7.36 -10.06
C LEU A 108 -6.23 8.69 -9.52
N GLN A 109 -5.48 9.35 -8.64
CA GLN A 109 -5.89 10.63 -8.07
C GLN A 109 -5.71 11.82 -9.00
N LYS A 110 -4.84 11.73 -10.01
CA LYS A 110 -4.46 12.88 -10.86
C LYS A 110 -5.66 13.63 -11.45
N LYS A 111 -6.76 12.94 -11.76
CA LYS A 111 -7.98 13.58 -12.28
C LYS A 111 -8.67 14.48 -11.25
N ARG A 112 -8.65 14.09 -9.96
CA ARG A 112 -9.37 14.79 -8.87
C ARG A 112 -8.44 15.72 -8.08
N TYR A 113 -7.18 15.33 -7.93
CA TYR A 113 -6.15 16.02 -7.17
C TYR A 113 -4.88 16.18 -8.03
N PRO A 114 -4.91 16.97 -9.12
CA PRO A 114 -3.81 17.06 -10.08
C PRO A 114 -2.52 17.66 -9.51
N ASN A 115 -2.63 18.45 -8.44
CA ASN A 115 -1.52 19.18 -7.83
C ASN A 115 -0.93 18.47 -6.60
N TYR A 116 -1.55 17.38 -6.16
CA TYR A 116 -1.10 16.65 -4.97
C TYR A 116 0.20 15.91 -5.31
N ARG A 117 1.19 16.09 -4.44
CA ARG A 117 2.48 15.41 -4.50
C ARG A 117 2.48 14.15 -3.64
N LEU A 118 1.55 14.04 -2.70
CA LEU A 118 1.35 12.85 -1.88
C LEU A 118 0.07 12.10 -2.28
N PRO A 119 0.02 10.78 -2.01
CA PRO A 119 -1.20 10.00 -2.11
C PRO A 119 -2.32 10.62 -1.27
N TRP A 120 -3.45 10.93 -1.91
CA TRP A 120 -4.64 11.49 -1.28
C TRP A 120 -5.13 10.60 -0.14
N ILE A 121 -5.09 9.28 -0.31
CA ILE A 121 -5.43 8.31 0.74
C ILE A 121 -4.54 8.47 1.98
N GLN A 122 -3.25 8.74 1.81
CA GLN A 122 -2.31 8.94 2.91
C GLN A 122 -2.68 10.18 3.71
N THR A 123 -2.80 11.33 3.03
CA THR A 123 -3.09 12.61 3.68
C THR A 123 -4.47 12.59 4.32
N THR A 124 -5.48 12.05 3.62
CA THR A 124 -6.86 11.97 4.12
C THR A 124 -6.97 11.10 5.38
N LEU A 125 -6.31 9.94 5.41
CA LEU A 125 -6.34 9.07 6.59
C LEU A 125 -5.58 9.71 7.76
N SER A 126 -4.39 10.27 7.52
CA SER A 126 -3.60 10.96 8.55
C SER A 126 -4.33 12.18 9.13
N GLU A 127 -4.92 13.02 8.29
CA GLU A 127 -5.73 14.16 8.71
C GLU A 127 -6.98 13.73 9.48
N THR A 128 -7.61 12.63 9.07
CA THR A 128 -8.77 12.09 9.78
C THR A 128 -8.40 11.60 11.18
N VAL A 129 -7.25 10.92 11.35
CA VAL A 129 -6.74 10.54 12.68
C VAL A 129 -6.56 11.79 13.58
N LEU A 130 -5.97 12.87 13.05
CA LEU A 130 -5.76 14.09 13.84
C LEU A 130 -7.07 14.81 14.16
N ARG A 131 -7.98 14.89 13.18
CA ARG A 131 -9.31 15.50 13.34
C ARG A 131 -10.15 14.80 14.42
N LEU A 132 -9.99 13.48 14.55
CA LEU A 132 -10.65 12.66 15.58
C LEU A 132 -9.89 12.62 16.91
N ASN A 133 -9.02 13.59 17.17
CA ASN A 133 -8.22 13.69 18.40
C ASN A 133 -7.33 12.46 18.64
N GLY A 134 -6.78 11.85 17.58
CA GLY A 134 -5.86 10.72 17.71
C GLY A 134 -4.63 11.04 18.57
N ALA A 135 -4.16 12.30 18.56
CA ALA A 135 -3.05 12.76 19.41
C ALA A 135 -3.39 12.82 20.92
N GLN A 136 -4.66 12.66 21.27
CA GLN A 136 -5.17 12.59 22.64
C GLN A 136 -5.81 11.23 22.95
N THR A 137 -5.59 10.23 22.09
CA THR A 137 -6.17 8.89 22.23
C THR A 137 -5.11 7.89 22.70
N GLU A 138 -5.39 7.21 23.82
CA GLU A 138 -4.48 6.19 24.35
C GLU A 138 -4.29 5.04 23.36
N GLY A 139 -3.04 4.66 23.10
CA GLY A 139 -2.70 3.52 22.27
C GLY A 139 -3.04 3.69 20.78
N ILE A 140 -3.15 4.91 20.26
CA ILE A 140 -3.31 5.15 18.82
C ILE A 140 -2.26 4.38 17.99
N PHE A 141 -2.68 3.77 16.87
CA PHE A 141 -1.91 2.77 16.08
C PHE A 141 -1.62 1.42 16.77
N ARG A 142 -1.64 1.31 18.09
CA ARG A 142 -1.46 0.03 18.80
C ARG A 142 -2.77 -0.72 18.96
N VAL A 143 -3.82 -0.04 19.41
CA VAL A 143 -5.17 -0.59 19.55
C VAL A 143 -5.81 -0.66 18.14
N PRO A 144 -6.37 -1.82 17.75
CA PRO A 144 -7.07 -1.95 16.47
C PRO A 144 -8.43 -1.24 16.54
N GLY A 145 -8.83 -0.62 15.43
CA GLY A 145 -10.22 -0.17 15.26
C GLY A 145 -11.15 -1.34 14.96
N ASP A 146 -12.44 -1.07 15.00
CA ASP A 146 -13.46 -2.05 14.64
C ASP A 146 -13.31 -2.51 13.17
N ILE A 147 -13.35 -3.83 12.95
CA ILE A 147 -13.06 -4.43 11.64
C ILE A 147 -14.14 -4.05 10.61
N ASP A 148 -15.41 -4.00 11.01
CA ASP A 148 -16.51 -3.67 10.11
C ASP A 148 -16.45 -2.19 9.73
N GLU A 149 -16.10 -1.31 10.67
CA GLU A 149 -15.86 0.11 10.39
C GLU A 149 -14.64 0.33 9.48
N ILE A 150 -13.55 -0.41 9.69
CA ILE A 150 -12.37 -0.37 8.82
C ILE A 150 -12.75 -0.78 7.39
N ASN A 151 -13.49 -1.88 7.23
CA ASN A 151 -13.92 -2.38 5.92
C ASN A 151 -14.89 -1.39 5.23
N SER A 152 -15.83 -0.83 5.99
CA SER A 152 -16.75 0.21 5.51
C SER A 152 -15.99 1.45 5.04
N MET A 153 -15.03 1.94 5.83
CA MET A 153 -14.18 3.07 5.47
C MET A 153 -13.33 2.79 4.22
N LYS A 154 -12.75 1.58 4.11
CA LYS A 154 -12.01 1.14 2.92
C LYS A 154 -12.87 1.23 1.65
N MET A 155 -14.11 0.75 1.71
CA MET A 155 -15.07 0.83 0.59
C MET A 155 -15.42 2.28 0.22
N LYS A 156 -15.56 3.18 1.19
CA LYS A 156 -15.81 4.61 0.96
C LYS A 156 -14.63 5.31 0.28
N ILE A 157 -13.40 5.00 0.73
CA ILE A 157 -12.17 5.55 0.13
C ILE A 157 -12.01 5.15 -1.33
N ASP A 158 -12.28 3.89 -1.67
CA ASP A 158 -12.24 3.42 -3.07
C ASP A 158 -13.27 4.13 -3.97
N GLN A 159 -14.34 4.68 -3.36
CA GLN A 159 -15.38 5.44 -4.04
C GLN A 159 -15.16 6.96 -4.00
N TRP A 160 -14.03 7.44 -3.46
CA TRP A 160 -13.72 8.87 -3.28
C TRP A 160 -14.71 9.60 -2.37
N GLU A 161 -15.35 8.89 -1.46
CA GLU A 161 -16.33 9.43 -0.54
C GLU A 161 -15.67 10.01 0.72
N LEU A 162 -16.42 10.87 1.41
CA LEU A 162 -15.99 11.44 2.68
C LEU A 162 -15.95 10.37 3.77
N ILE A 163 -14.94 10.49 4.63
CA ILE A 163 -14.76 9.60 5.77
C ILE A 163 -15.49 10.18 6.97
N GLU A 164 -16.62 9.57 7.31
CA GLU A 164 -17.35 9.78 8.56
C GLU A 164 -17.04 8.61 9.50
N CYS A 165 -16.45 8.91 10.64
CA CYS A 165 -16.08 7.97 11.69
C CYS A 165 -15.82 8.76 12.97
N ASP A 166 -16.14 8.19 14.13
CA ASP A 166 -15.93 8.80 15.44
C ASP A 166 -14.70 8.23 16.17
N ASP A 167 -14.30 7.00 15.83
CA ASP A 167 -13.15 6.31 16.44
C ASP A 167 -11.84 6.57 15.67
N PRO A 168 -10.84 7.25 16.26
CA PRO A 168 -9.54 7.48 15.61
C PRO A 168 -8.74 6.18 15.37
N HIS A 169 -9.04 5.06 16.04
CA HIS A 169 -8.37 3.78 15.81
C HIS A 169 -8.68 3.17 14.44
N VAL A 170 -9.85 3.47 13.86
CA VAL A 170 -10.28 2.99 12.54
C VAL A 170 -9.42 3.56 11.41
N PRO A 171 -9.32 4.89 11.20
CA PRO A 171 -8.44 5.45 10.17
C PRO A 171 -6.97 5.17 10.46
N ALA A 172 -6.55 5.07 11.73
CA ALA A 172 -5.18 4.68 12.09
C ALA A 172 -4.85 3.23 11.67
N SER A 173 -5.81 2.32 11.85
CA SER A 173 -5.68 0.92 11.43
C SER A 173 -5.68 0.79 9.91
N LEU A 174 -6.56 1.53 9.23
CA LEU A 174 -6.63 1.53 7.78
C LEU A 174 -5.39 2.16 7.13
N LEU A 175 -4.79 3.19 7.75
CA LEU A 175 -3.53 3.78 7.27
C LEU A 175 -2.38 2.77 7.31
N LYS A 176 -2.22 2.04 8.43
CA LYS A 176 -1.23 0.94 8.52
C LYS A 176 -1.49 -0.13 7.46
N GLN A 177 -2.76 -0.51 7.30
CA GLN A 177 -3.17 -1.49 6.31
C GLN A 177 -2.83 -1.04 4.88
N TRP A 178 -3.06 0.23 4.55
CA TRP A 178 -2.74 0.77 3.23
C TRP A 178 -1.25 0.63 2.90
N TYR A 179 -0.34 1.06 3.81
CA TYR A 179 1.10 0.88 3.61
C TYR A 179 1.48 -0.60 3.46
N ARG A 180 0.92 -1.47 4.31
CA ARG A 180 1.17 -2.90 4.26
C ARG A 180 0.70 -3.53 2.96
N GLU A 181 -0.42 -3.06 2.40
CA GLU A 181 -1.04 -3.57 1.19
C GLU A 181 -0.44 -2.97 -0.09
N LEU A 182 0.39 -1.93 -0.03
CA LEU A 182 1.09 -1.41 -1.21
C LEU A 182 1.71 -2.56 -2.02
N PHE A 183 1.68 -2.44 -3.35
CA PHE A 183 2.23 -3.48 -4.21
C PHE A 183 3.68 -3.81 -3.79
N GLU A 184 4.48 -2.77 -3.63
CA GLU A 184 5.82 -2.81 -3.04
C GLU A 184 5.85 -2.20 -1.65
N PRO A 185 6.80 -2.61 -0.79
CA PRO A 185 7.01 -1.92 0.47
C PRO A 185 7.35 -0.45 0.22
N LEU A 186 6.96 0.42 1.16
CA LEU A 186 7.22 1.86 1.07
C LEU A 186 8.72 2.16 0.94
N ILE A 187 9.55 1.42 1.67
CA ILE A 187 11.00 1.36 1.44
C ILE A 187 11.24 0.22 0.43
N PRO A 188 11.72 0.50 -0.80
CA PRO A 188 11.95 -0.53 -1.80
C PRO A 188 12.99 -1.56 -1.34
N ALA A 189 12.86 -2.79 -1.84
CA ALA A 189 13.69 -3.92 -1.43
C ALA A 189 15.19 -3.68 -1.61
N ASP A 190 15.59 -2.91 -2.63
CA ASP A 190 16.98 -2.58 -2.92
C ASP A 190 17.68 -1.81 -1.78
N TYR A 191 16.91 -1.12 -0.93
CA TYR A 191 17.43 -0.35 0.21
C TYR A 191 17.33 -1.12 1.53
N TYR A 192 16.68 -2.29 1.54
CA TYR A 192 16.35 -3.01 2.77
C TYR A 192 17.60 -3.41 3.55
N GLU A 193 18.59 -4.01 2.90
CA GLU A 193 19.83 -4.46 3.56
C GLU A 193 20.61 -3.31 4.20
N GLU A 194 20.65 -2.14 3.55
CA GLU A 194 21.25 -0.94 4.12
C GLU A 194 20.46 -0.46 5.36
N CYS A 195 19.13 -0.49 5.32
CA CYS A 195 18.29 -0.13 6.47
C CYS A 195 18.58 -1.02 7.68
N ILE A 196 18.74 -2.33 7.46
CA ILE A 196 19.05 -3.31 8.51
C ILE A 196 20.46 -3.11 9.07
N THR A 197 21.44 -2.89 8.19
CA THR A 197 22.85 -2.69 8.55
C THR A 197 23.06 -1.42 9.37
N TYR A 198 22.43 -0.32 8.96
CA TYR A 198 22.61 1.01 9.55
C TYR A 198 21.45 1.43 10.49
N CYS A 199 20.69 0.47 11.01
CA CYS A 199 19.47 0.73 11.80
C CYS A 199 19.66 1.62 13.05
N ASN A 200 20.87 1.67 13.61
CA ASN A 200 21.21 2.51 14.78
C ASN A 200 22.12 3.69 14.45
N ASP A 201 22.47 3.90 13.18
CA ASP A 201 23.30 5.02 12.73
C ASP A 201 22.39 6.10 12.15
N ALA A 202 22.22 7.20 12.89
CA ALA A 202 21.31 8.27 12.51
C ALA A 202 21.68 8.95 11.19
N ASP A 203 22.96 9.22 10.97
CA ASP A 203 23.42 9.93 9.76
C ASP A 203 23.28 9.03 8.53
N ALA A 204 23.66 7.76 8.66
CA ALA A 204 23.49 6.79 7.58
C ALA A 204 22.01 6.52 7.28
N ALA A 205 21.17 6.34 8.30
CA ALA A 205 19.73 6.13 8.13
C ALA A 205 19.06 7.31 7.41
N VAL A 206 19.40 8.55 7.79
CA VAL A 206 18.92 9.76 7.11
C VAL A 206 19.40 9.80 5.66
N GLN A 207 20.64 9.39 5.38
CA GLN A 207 21.17 9.36 4.02
C GLN A 207 20.46 8.33 3.13
N ILE A 208 20.11 7.16 3.68
CA ILE A 208 19.30 6.15 2.97
C ILE A 208 17.96 6.77 2.55
N VAL A 209 17.26 7.46 3.45
CA VAL A 209 15.98 8.13 3.14
C VAL A 209 16.15 9.18 2.05
N LYS A 210 17.24 9.97 2.07
CA LYS A 210 17.53 10.97 1.02
C LYS A 210 17.72 10.34 -0.35
N ASN A 211 18.28 9.13 -0.41
CA ASN A 211 18.57 8.39 -1.63
C ASN A 211 17.37 7.60 -2.18
N LEU A 212 16.26 7.52 -1.44
CA LEU A 212 15.03 6.89 -1.93
C LEU A 212 14.50 7.61 -3.19
N PRO A 213 13.76 6.89 -4.06
CA PRO A 213 13.03 7.51 -5.16
C PRO A 213 12.15 8.67 -4.65
N GLU A 214 11.99 9.73 -5.45
CA GLU A 214 11.36 10.98 -5.00
C GLU A 214 9.99 10.75 -4.34
N LEU A 215 9.13 9.96 -4.98
CA LEU A 215 7.79 9.67 -4.47
C LEU A 215 7.84 8.90 -3.15
N ASN A 216 8.62 7.81 -3.08
CA ASN A 216 8.83 7.04 -1.84
C ASN A 216 9.38 7.92 -0.72
N ARG A 217 10.36 8.77 -1.02
CA ARG A 217 10.95 9.70 -0.05
C ARG A 217 9.92 10.68 0.49
N LEU A 218 9.09 11.28 -0.36
CA LEU A 218 8.04 12.21 0.08
C LEU A 218 7.00 11.50 0.95
N VAL A 219 6.48 10.36 0.49
CA VAL A 219 5.48 9.56 1.22
C VAL A 219 6.03 9.10 2.57
N PHE A 220 7.25 8.56 2.59
CA PHE A 220 7.91 8.11 3.81
C PHE A 220 8.23 9.27 4.77
N SER A 221 8.71 10.40 4.25
CA SER A 221 9.02 11.55 5.10
C SER A 221 7.78 12.21 5.69
N TYR A 222 6.66 12.20 4.96
CA TYR A 222 5.36 12.58 5.50
C TYR A 222 4.93 11.64 6.64
N LEU A 223 5.09 10.32 6.45
CA LEU A 223 4.80 9.34 7.50
C LEU A 223 5.64 9.60 8.76
N ILE A 224 6.96 9.78 8.61
CA ILE A 224 7.83 10.07 9.77
C ILE A 224 7.41 11.37 10.46
N ARG A 225 7.12 12.43 9.70
CA ARG A 225 6.59 13.70 10.26
C ARG A 225 5.32 13.47 11.06
N PHE A 226 4.41 12.68 10.51
CA PHE A 226 3.14 12.36 11.15
C PHE A 226 3.34 11.56 12.44
N LEU A 227 4.26 10.59 12.47
CA LEU A 227 4.62 9.86 13.68
C LEU A 227 5.29 10.76 14.73
N GLN A 228 6.10 11.72 14.30
CA GLN A 228 6.75 12.70 15.18
C GLN A 228 5.75 13.53 16.00
N VAL A 229 4.55 13.77 15.48
CA VAL A 229 3.45 14.42 16.22
C VAL A 229 3.09 13.61 17.48
N PHE A 230 2.96 12.29 17.35
CA PHE A 230 2.56 11.42 18.47
C PHE A 230 3.71 11.16 19.44
N SER A 231 4.95 11.10 18.95
CA SER A 231 6.13 10.92 19.81
C SER A 231 6.54 12.17 20.58
N ALA A 232 5.98 13.34 20.26
CA ALA A 232 6.20 14.57 21.02
C ALA A 232 5.78 14.37 22.49
N GLU A 233 6.57 14.90 23.43
CA GLU A 233 6.42 14.63 24.86
C GLU A 233 5.00 14.87 25.38
N GLU A 234 4.37 15.97 24.97
CA GLU A 234 3.00 16.36 25.33
C GLU A 234 1.95 15.33 24.88
N ASN A 235 2.07 14.80 23.66
CA ASN A 235 1.12 13.84 23.11
C ASN A 235 1.44 12.43 23.61
N CYS A 236 2.72 12.08 23.75
CA CYS A 236 3.16 10.79 24.28
C CYS A 236 2.70 10.59 25.74
N ALA A 237 2.63 11.66 26.54
CA ALA A 237 2.13 11.60 27.91
C ALA A 237 0.68 11.08 27.99
N VAL A 238 -0.14 11.37 26.97
CA VAL A 238 -1.54 10.93 26.87
C VAL A 238 -1.64 9.63 26.08
N THR A 239 -1.13 9.60 24.84
CA THR A 239 -1.25 8.46 23.92
C THR A 239 -0.49 7.22 24.38
N LYS A 240 0.54 7.36 25.22
CA LYS A 240 1.49 6.30 25.61
C LYS A 240 2.28 5.71 24.44
N MET A 241 2.36 6.44 23.33
CA MET A 241 3.03 6.01 22.10
C MET A 241 4.33 6.80 21.89
N ASP A 242 5.41 6.31 22.51
CA ASP A 242 6.76 6.84 22.26
C ASP A 242 7.30 6.40 20.87
N ALA A 243 8.46 6.93 20.49
CA ALA A 243 9.09 6.59 19.20
C ALA A 243 9.31 5.08 19.02
N LYS A 244 9.63 4.36 20.10
CA LYS A 244 9.84 2.91 20.07
C LYS A 244 8.53 2.15 19.82
N ASN A 245 7.46 2.52 20.51
CA ASN A 245 6.14 1.91 20.37
C ASN A 245 5.55 2.19 18.97
N LEU A 246 5.74 3.40 18.46
CA LEU A 246 5.34 3.77 17.10
C LEU A 246 6.14 2.99 16.04
N ALA A 247 7.45 2.85 16.24
CA ALA A 247 8.30 2.07 15.34
C ALA A 247 7.90 0.59 15.32
N MET A 248 7.59 0.01 16.49
CA MET A 248 7.12 -1.38 16.61
C MET A 248 5.89 -1.65 15.75
N VAL A 249 4.92 -0.73 15.74
CA VAL A 249 3.68 -0.92 14.97
C VAL A 249 3.83 -0.54 13.50
N MET A 250 4.76 0.33 13.14
CA MET A 250 4.86 0.88 11.77
C MET A 250 5.93 0.21 10.89
N ALA A 251 7.04 -0.26 11.47
CA ALA A 251 8.10 -0.97 10.75
C ALA A 251 7.60 -2.10 9.82
N PRO A 252 6.73 -3.03 10.26
CA PRO A 252 6.27 -4.13 9.39
C PRO A 252 5.35 -3.67 8.25
N ASN A 253 4.89 -2.41 8.25
CA ASN A 253 4.10 -1.85 7.14
C ASN A 253 4.98 -1.07 6.14
N CYS A 254 6.23 -0.73 6.51
CA CYS A 254 7.14 0.05 5.67
C CYS A 254 8.22 -0.79 5.00
N LEU A 255 8.69 -1.83 5.70
CA LEU A 255 9.77 -2.72 5.30
C LEU A 255 9.21 -4.14 5.13
N ARG A 256 9.86 -4.95 4.28
CA ARG A 256 9.53 -6.37 4.10
C ARG A 256 10.81 -7.18 4.00
N CYS A 257 11.07 -8.03 4.98
CA CYS A 257 12.15 -9.00 4.93
C CYS A 257 11.92 -9.99 3.76
N THR A 258 12.97 -10.23 2.97
CA THR A 258 12.95 -11.15 1.83
C THR A 258 13.47 -12.56 2.19
N SER A 259 14.00 -12.74 3.41
CA SER A 259 14.48 -14.04 3.89
C SER A 259 13.32 -14.94 4.31
N GLU A 260 13.45 -16.25 4.07
CA GLU A 260 12.53 -17.28 4.55
C GLU A 260 12.98 -17.93 5.87
N ASP A 261 14.22 -17.67 6.32
CA ASP A 261 14.74 -18.23 7.58
C ASP A 261 14.09 -17.53 8.78
N PRO A 262 13.32 -18.25 9.62
CA PRO A 262 12.67 -17.66 10.80
C PRO A 262 13.62 -16.94 11.75
N SER A 263 14.87 -17.39 11.84
CA SER A 263 15.90 -16.79 12.70
C SER A 263 16.30 -15.42 12.16
N VAL A 264 16.51 -15.32 10.85
CA VAL A 264 16.83 -14.07 10.16
C VAL A 264 15.66 -13.11 10.22
N ILE A 265 14.44 -13.59 9.97
CA ILE A 265 13.21 -12.77 10.06
C ILE A 265 13.08 -12.17 11.47
N PHE A 266 13.27 -12.98 12.52
CA PHE A 266 13.16 -12.53 13.90
C PHE A 266 14.23 -11.51 14.28
N GLU A 267 15.48 -11.71 13.85
CA GLU A 267 16.55 -10.75 14.07
C GLU A 267 16.29 -9.44 13.32
N ASN A 268 15.91 -9.54 12.05
CA ASN A 268 15.63 -8.39 11.20
C ASN A 268 14.45 -7.57 11.70
N THR A 269 13.40 -8.20 12.23
CA THR A 269 12.26 -7.48 12.84
C THR A 269 12.74 -6.47 13.89
N ARG A 270 13.75 -6.81 14.70
CA ARG A 270 14.32 -5.89 15.70
C ARG A 270 15.07 -4.72 15.05
N LYS A 271 15.81 -5.00 13.98
CA LYS A 271 16.57 -3.99 13.23
C LYS A 271 15.66 -3.06 12.42
N GLU A 272 14.59 -3.57 11.84
CA GLU A 272 13.53 -2.78 11.18
C GLU A 272 12.91 -1.78 12.16
N MET A 273 12.55 -2.23 13.37
CA MET A 273 12.03 -1.36 14.43
C MET A 273 13.05 -0.30 14.83
N ALA A 274 14.31 -0.67 15.02
CA ALA A 274 15.38 0.27 15.36
C ALA A 274 15.57 1.33 14.27
N PHE A 275 15.55 0.94 12.99
CA PHE A 275 15.69 1.87 11.87
C PHE A 275 14.56 2.92 11.84
N ILE A 276 13.30 2.49 11.97
CA ILE A 276 12.17 3.43 12.04
C ILE A 276 12.23 4.31 13.28
N GLN A 277 12.61 3.75 14.44
CA GLN A 277 12.76 4.53 15.68
C GLN A 277 13.83 5.63 15.51
N THR A 278 15.00 5.29 14.98
CA THR A 278 16.09 6.23 14.68
C THR A 278 15.59 7.37 13.81
N LEU A 279 14.80 7.07 12.77
CA LEU A 279 14.26 8.08 11.86
C LEU A 279 13.20 8.97 12.51
N ILE A 280 12.32 8.42 13.36
CA ILE A 280 11.37 9.25 14.15
C ILE A 280 12.14 10.26 15.01
N GLN A 281 13.28 9.86 15.58
CA GLN A 281 14.06 10.71 16.49
C GLN A 281 14.97 11.72 15.77
N HIS A 282 15.50 11.38 14.60
CA HIS A 282 16.60 12.14 13.98
C HIS A 282 16.31 12.69 12.58
N LEU A 283 15.29 12.18 11.87
CA LEU A 283 14.96 12.71 10.56
C LEU A 283 14.34 14.10 10.69
N ASN A 284 15.00 15.12 10.13
CA ASN A 284 14.39 16.43 9.97
C ASN A 284 13.30 16.36 8.90
N THR A 285 12.05 16.61 9.29
CA THR A 285 10.89 16.60 8.38
C THR A 285 10.24 17.97 8.20
N SER A 286 10.91 19.06 8.59
CA SER A 286 10.34 20.42 8.48
C SER A 286 10.01 20.82 7.04
N TYR A 287 10.78 20.32 6.07
CA TYR A 287 10.54 20.55 4.64
C TYR A 287 9.24 19.93 4.10
N MET A 288 8.59 19.06 4.88
CA MET A 288 7.29 18.48 4.53
C MET A 288 6.11 19.34 4.97
N GLU A 289 6.35 20.46 5.65
CA GLU A 289 5.30 21.39 6.05
C GLU A 289 4.58 21.98 4.84
N GLY A 290 3.25 21.84 4.81
CA GLY A 290 2.40 22.30 3.71
C GLY A 290 2.46 21.45 2.43
N VAL A 291 3.23 20.33 2.43
CA VAL A 291 3.24 19.40 1.31
C VAL A 291 1.98 18.55 1.35
N VAL A 292 1.19 18.63 0.27
CA VAL A 292 0.00 17.81 -0.02
C VAL A 292 0.12 17.14 -1.37
#